data_AF-A0A6J4XZ74-F1
#
_entry.id   AF-A0A6J4XZ74-F1
#
_cell.length_a   1.000
_cell.length_b   1.000
_cell.length_c   1.000
_cell.angle_alpha   90.00
_cell.angle_beta   90.00
_cell.angle_gamma   90.00
#
_symmetry.space_group_name_H-M   'P 1'
#
loop_
_entity.id
_entity.type
_entity.pdbx_description
1 polymer ?
#
loop_
_entity_poly.entity_id
_entity_poly.type
_entity_poly.pdbx_seq_one_letter_code
_entity_poly.pdbx_strand_id
1 'polypeptide(L)'
;MEIEEINFTKIKQNLLKIPKDKLPEINDFIEFILMKTESSRLKRVEKLEGIWKGLGFERIPDIDKGIREIRSESEKSILDRIANCNS
;
A
#
# COMPACT_ATOMS: atom_id res chain seq x y z
N MET A 1 28.86 -0.40 16.95
CA MET A 1 28.17 0.82 17.38
C MET A 1 27.50 0.44 18.69
N GLU A 2 28.14 0.75 19.81
CA GLU A 2 27.58 0.48 21.13
C GLU A 2 26.35 1.37 21.29
N ILE A 3 25.19 0.76 21.51
CA ILE A 3 23.97 1.51 21.83
C ILE A 3 24.10 1.83 23.32
N GLU A 4 24.58 3.04 23.65
CA GLU A 4 24.58 3.52 25.02
C GLU A 4 23.16 3.44 25.58
N GLU A 5 23.03 2.80 26.75
CA GLU A 5 21.75 2.63 27.42
C GLU A 5 21.18 4.01 27.82
N ILE A 6 20.02 4.34 27.28
CA ILE A 6 19.43 5.68 27.44
C ILE A 6 18.99 5.87 28.90
N ASN A 7 19.70 6.71 29.65
CA ASN A 7 19.33 7.06 31.02
C ASN A 7 18.25 8.17 31.04
N PHE A 8 16.99 7.76 31.04
CA PHE A 8 15.82 8.66 31.08
C PHE A 8 15.81 9.61 32.28
N THR A 9 16.31 9.17 33.44
CA THR A 9 16.33 9.97 34.67
C THR A 9 17.25 11.18 34.51
N LYS A 10 18.44 10.96 33.93
CA LYS A 10 19.40 12.04 33.66
C LYS A 10 18.86 13.06 32.66
N ILE A 11 18.15 12.61 31.64
CA ILE A 11 17.51 13.48 30.64
C ILE A 11 16.45 14.38 31.29
N LYS A 12 15.56 13.80 32.10
CA LYS A 12 14.53 14.55 32.83
C LYS A 12 15.13 15.61 33.76
N GLN A 13 16.18 15.25 34.50
CA GLN A 13 16.89 16.19 35.37
C GLN A 13 17.52 17.35 34.59
N ASN A 14 18.06 17.08 33.40
CA ASN A 14 18.63 18.13 32.56
C ASN A 14 17.54 19.08 32.05
N LEU A 15 16.38 18.57 31.62
CA LEU A 15 15.26 19.40 31.16
C LEU A 15 14.74 20.35 32.25
N LEU A 16 14.73 19.92 33.52
CA LEU A 16 14.30 20.75 34.65
C LEU A 16 15.26 21.89 34.98
N LYS A 17 16.53 21.80 34.57
CA LYS A 17 17.55 22.83 34.80
C LYS A 17 17.54 23.93 33.75
N ILE A 18 16.74 23.78 32.70
CA ILE A 18 16.71 24.69 31.57
C ILE A 18 15.85 25.91 31.93
N PRO A 19 16.32 27.13 31.63
CA PRO A 19 15.52 28.35 31.76
C PRO A 19 14.19 28.26 31.00
N LYS A 20 13.09 28.74 31.60
CA LYS A 20 11.74 28.61 31.03
C LYS A 20 11.59 29.24 29.64
N ASP A 21 12.30 30.33 29.40
CA ASP A 21 12.38 31.05 28.12
C ASP A 21 13.04 30.22 27.00
N LYS A 22 13.78 29.17 27.36
CA LYS A 22 14.45 28.25 26.41
C LYS A 22 13.67 26.96 26.16
N LEU A 23 12.62 26.68 26.92
CA LEU A 23 11.77 25.51 26.69
C LEU A 23 11.05 25.52 25.33
N PRO A 24 10.57 26.67 24.80
CA PRO A 24 9.98 26.70 23.46
C PRO A 24 10.96 26.27 22.37
N GLU A 25 12.20 26.77 22.41
CA GLU A 25 13.27 26.43 21.46
C GLU A 25 13.58 24.93 21.45
N ILE A 26 13.53 24.29 22.63
CA ILE A 26 13.71 22.83 22.77
C ILE A 26 12.52 22.07 22.19
N ASN A 27 11.30 22.55 22.42
CA ASN A 27 10.11 21.94 21.84
C ASN A 27 10.16 21.96 20.31
N ASP A 28 10.50 23.12 19.72
CA ASP A 28 10.65 23.29 18.28
C ASP A 28 11.72 22.34 17.70
N PHE A 29 12.82 22.16 18.43
CA PHE A 29 13.89 21.26 18.03
C PHE A 29 13.47 19.77 18.08
N ILE A 30 12.73 19.37 19.12
CA ILE A 30 12.18 18.01 19.23
C ILE A 30 11.19 17.76 18.08
N GLU A 31 10.28 18.69 17.81
CA GLU A 31 9.34 18.61 16.70
C GLU A 31 10.06 18.49 15.35
N PHE A 32 11.11 19.26 15.13
CA PHE A 32 11.94 19.17 13.92
C PHE A 32 12.57 17.78 13.73
N ILE A 33 13.11 17.19 14.81
CA ILE A 33 13.70 15.84 14.76
C ILE A 33 12.60 14.80 14.43
N LEU A 34 11.45 14.89 15.09
CA LEU A 34 10.33 13.98 14.86
C LEU A 34 9.78 14.11 13.43
N MET A 35 9.65 15.32 12.91
CA MET A 35 9.19 15.58 11.55
C MET A 35 10.12 14.96 10.50
N LYS A 36 11.44 15.04 10.68
CA LYS A 36 12.41 14.37 9.80
C LYS A 36 12.31 12.84 9.87
N THR A 37 12.01 12.32 11.06
CA THR A 37 11.87 10.87 11.28
C THR A 37 10.59 10.32 10.63
N GLU A 38 9.49 11.06 10.68
CA GLU A 38 8.25 10.69 9.98
C GLU A 38 8.36 10.85 8.46
N SER A 39 9.02 11.92 7.99
CA SER A 39 9.23 12.16 6.57
C SER A 39 10.07 11.07 5.87
N SER A 40 10.92 10.35 6.60
CA SER A 40 11.69 9.22 6.07
C SER A 40 10.97 7.87 6.17
N ARG A 41 9.98 7.74 7.07
CA ARG A 41 9.09 6.57 7.16
C ARG A 41 7.96 6.61 6.13
N LEU A 42 7.48 7.80 5.79
CA LEU A 42 6.63 8.03 4.63
C LEU A 42 7.47 8.01 3.34
N LYS A 43 8.16 6.89 3.08
CA LYS A 43 8.67 6.60 1.74
C LYS A 43 7.46 6.64 0.81
N ARG A 44 7.41 7.71 0.01
CA ARG A 44 6.62 7.93 -1.19
C ARG A 44 5.61 6.79 -1.43
N VAL A 45 4.39 6.95 -0.91
CA VAL A 45 3.27 6.11 -1.34
C VAL A 45 3.09 6.42 -2.82
N GLU A 46 3.68 5.60 -3.69
CA GLU A 46 3.48 5.74 -5.12
C GLU A 46 1.99 5.47 -5.38
N LYS A 47 1.30 6.49 -5.90
CA LYS A 47 -0.09 6.35 -6.29
C LYS A 47 -0.13 5.37 -7.46
N LEU A 48 -0.64 4.17 -7.22
CA LEU A 48 -0.86 3.14 -8.24
C LEU A 48 -2.11 3.41 -9.08
N GLU A 49 -2.57 4.66 -9.13
CA GLU A 49 -3.73 5.02 -9.92
C GLU A 49 -3.39 4.90 -11.41
N GLY A 50 -4.15 4.09 -12.14
CA GLY A 50 -3.93 3.86 -13.57
C GLY A 50 -2.90 2.79 -13.93
N ILE A 51 -2.34 2.03 -12.96
CA ILE A 51 -1.41 0.93 -13.29
C ILE A 51 -2.02 -0.13 -14.22
N TRP A 52 -3.35 -0.30 -14.18
CA TRP A 52 -4.07 -1.26 -15.00
C TRP A 52 -4.69 -0.65 -16.26
N LYS A 53 -4.52 0.66 -16.47
CA LYS A 53 -5.14 1.37 -17.58
C LYS A 53 -4.61 0.85 -18.91
N GLY A 54 -5.48 0.30 -19.74
CA GLY A 54 -5.14 -0.23 -21.07
C GLY A 54 -4.52 -1.63 -21.05
N LEU A 55 -4.34 -2.23 -19.88
CA LEU A 55 -3.91 -3.63 -19.70
C LEU A 55 -5.10 -4.54 -19.30
N GLY A 56 -6.25 -3.95 -18.97
CA GLY A 56 -7.44 -4.69 -18.56
C GLY A 56 -8.32 -5.12 -19.74
N PHE A 57 -9.55 -5.47 -19.41
CA PHE A 57 -10.56 -5.87 -20.41
C PHE A 57 -11.26 -4.68 -21.07
N GLU A 58 -10.69 -3.47 -21.00
CA GLU A 58 -11.33 -2.24 -21.50
C GLU A 58 -11.55 -2.26 -23.02
N ARG A 59 -10.84 -3.14 -23.73
CA ARG A 59 -10.99 -3.36 -25.18
C ARG A 59 -12.03 -4.40 -25.56
N ILE A 60 -12.59 -5.13 -24.58
CA ILE A 60 -13.66 -6.10 -24.83
C ILE A 60 -14.98 -5.31 -24.78
N PRO A 61 -15.63 -5.04 -25.93
CA PRO A 61 -16.77 -4.12 -25.98
C PRO A 61 -18.00 -4.67 -25.25
N ASP A 62 -18.16 -5.99 -25.26
CA ASP A 62 -19.25 -6.72 -24.60
C ASP A 62 -18.72 -8.06 -24.08
N ILE A 63 -18.18 -8.02 -22.86
CA ILE A 63 -17.62 -9.19 -22.20
C ILE A 63 -18.68 -10.26 -21.94
N ASP A 64 -19.93 -9.85 -21.67
CA ASP A 64 -21.04 -10.76 -21.38
C ASP A 64 -21.47 -11.54 -22.62
N LYS A 65 -21.42 -10.91 -23.80
CA LYS A 65 -21.62 -11.59 -25.07
C LYS A 65 -20.50 -12.60 -25.33
N GLY A 66 -19.24 -12.23 -25.14
CA GLY A 66 -18.11 -13.15 -25.30
C GLY A 66 -18.21 -14.37 -24.37
N ILE A 67 -18.61 -14.17 -23.11
CA ILE A 67 -18.83 -15.27 -22.16
C ILE A 67 -19.97 -16.19 -22.63
N ARG A 68 -21.07 -15.63 -23.14
CA ARG A 68 -22.21 -16.41 -23.64
C ARG A 68 -21.82 -17.27 -24.84
N GLU A 69 -21.08 -16.71 -25.80
CA GLU A 69 -20.62 -17.43 -26.99
C GLU A 69 -19.73 -18.63 -26.60
N ILE A 70 -18.75 -18.42 -25.71
CA ILE A 70 -17.87 -19.49 -25.22
C ILE A 70 -18.67 -20.61 -24.54
N ARG A 71 -19.68 -20.26 -23.74
CA ARG A 71 -20.55 -21.23 -23.06
C ARG A 71 -21.35 -22.05 -24.06
N SER A 72 -21.99 -21.41 -25.04
CA SER A 72 -22.78 -22.09 -26.06
C SER A 72 -21.93 -23.02 -26.92
N GLU A 73 -20.71 -22.61 -27.28
CA GLU A 73 -19.77 -23.45 -28.03
C GLU A 73 -19.31 -24.66 -27.22
N SER A 74 -19.00 -24.45 -25.93
CA SER A 74 -18.63 -25.52 -25.00
C SER A 74 -19.77 -26.53 -24.82
N GLU A 75 -20.99 -26.05 -24.63
CA GLU A 75 -22.20 -26.89 -24.48
C GLU A 75 -22.42 -27.75 -25.73
N LYS A 76 -22.34 -27.14 -26.91
CA LYS A 76 -22.49 -27.86 -28.18
C LYS A 76 -21.42 -28.95 -28.35
N SER A 77 -20.16 -28.64 -28.05
CA SER A 77 -19.06 -29.60 -28.11
C SER A 77 -19.27 -30.81 -27.19
N ILE A 78 -19.81 -30.59 -25.99
CA ILE A 78 -20.14 -31.66 -25.05
C ILE A 78 -21.29 -32.52 -25.59
N LEU A 79 -22.36 -31.90 -26.08
CA LEU A 79 -23.51 -32.61 -26.65
C LEU A 79 -23.12 -33.46 -27.87
N ASP A 80 -22.30 -32.92 -28.77
CA ASP A 80 -21.82 -33.64 -29.96
C ASP A 80 -20.99 -34.87 -29.56
N ARG A 81 -20.15 -34.76 -28.52
CA ARG A 81 -19.38 -35.91 -27.99
C ARG A 81 -20.29 -36.97 -27.39
N ILE A 82 -21.32 -36.57 -26.63
CA ILE A 82 -22.28 -37.50 -26.05
C ILE A 82 -23.07 -38.22 -27.16
N ALA A 83 -23.52 -37.50 -28.18
CA ALA A 83 -24.24 -38.08 -29.30
C ALA A 83 -23.39 -39.11 -30.05
N ASN A 84 -22.12 -38.79 -30.33
CA ASN A 84 -21.20 -39.69 -31.03
C ASN A 84 -20.74 -40.91 -30.20
N CYS A 85 -20.85 -40.86 -28.87
CA CYS A 85 -20.57 -42.02 -28.01
C CYS A 85 -21.77 -42.98 -27.88
N ASN A 86 -22.97 -42.52 -28.23
CA ASN A 86 -24.22 -43.29 -28.13
C ASN A 86 -24.67 -43.90 -29.48
N SER A 87 -23.92 -43.64 -30.56
CA SER A 87 -24.05 -44.22 -31.90
C SER A 87 -23.01 -45.30 -32.14
#